data_AF-A0A973EJ20-F1
#
_entry.id   AF-A0A973EJ20-F1
#
_cell.length_a   1.000
_cell.length_b   1.000
_cell.length_c   1.000
_cell.angle_alpha   90.00
_cell.angle_beta   90.00
_cell.angle_gamma   90.00
#
_symmetry.space_group_name_H-M   'P 1'
#
loop_
_entity.id
_entity.type
_entity.pdbx_description
1 polymer ?
#
loop_
_entity_poly.entity_id
_entity_poly.type
_entity_poly.pdbx_seq_one_letter_code
_entity_poly.pdbx_strand_id
1 'polypeptide(L)'
;MKKIFLLTVSVLLLSSCSQRMLDFTIVSTKNVDLSKASTFTRSKTRTEGTDIVHLIIYFPTGIPNMKEAIDRALEKVPGAIALVDGVVYHKYWWALVYGQHMYVVEGTPLIDPSLTDNTVKMPEYLIVKLNHSGEIKEYKEIDKKEYNTIKSKIINTTDVKYFNYNNKL
;
A
#
# COMPACT_ATOMS: atom_id res chain seq x y z
N MET A 1 -50.70 -6.21 10.08
CA MET A 1 -50.02 -4.89 10.11
C MET A 1 -48.64 -4.93 10.79
N LYS A 2 -48.50 -5.43 12.03
CA LYS A 2 -47.19 -5.50 12.73
C LYS A 2 -46.07 -6.28 11.99
N LYS A 3 -46.40 -7.37 11.30
CA LYS A 3 -45.44 -8.17 10.52
C LYS A 3 -44.87 -7.43 9.30
N ILE A 4 -45.69 -6.59 8.67
CA ILE A 4 -45.28 -5.77 7.52
C ILE A 4 -44.37 -4.64 7.99
N PHE A 5 -44.72 -3.99 9.12
CA PHE A 5 -43.89 -2.95 9.73
C PHE A 5 -42.49 -3.47 10.14
N LEU A 6 -42.42 -4.65 10.77
CA LEU A 6 -41.14 -5.28 11.14
C LEU A 6 -40.28 -5.59 9.90
N LEU A 7 -40.90 -6.03 8.81
CA LEU A 7 -40.20 -6.36 7.57
C LEU A 7 -39.66 -5.10 6.88
N THR A 8 -40.43 -4.01 6.86
CA THR A 8 -39.98 -2.72 6.31
C THR A 8 -38.81 -2.13 7.10
N VAL A 9 -38.84 -2.20 8.43
CA VAL A 9 -37.72 -1.76 9.28
C VAL A 9 -36.47 -2.62 9.05
N SER A 10 -36.63 -3.94 8.91
CA SER A 10 -35.52 -4.85 8.63
C SER A 10 -34.82 -4.54 7.29
N VAL A 11 -35.59 -4.21 6.25
CA VAL A 11 -35.04 -3.83 4.94
C VAL A 11 -34.29 -2.50 5.00
N LEU A 12 -34.75 -1.54 5.79
CA LEU A 12 -34.04 -0.26 5.99
C LEU A 12 -32.69 -0.46 6.69
N LEU A 13 -32.60 -1.38 7.65
CA LEU A 13 -31.36 -1.68 8.37
C LEU A 13 -30.29 -2.36 7.51
N LEU A 14 -30.66 -2.94 6.37
CA LEU A 14 -29.74 -3.57 5.42
C LEU A 14 -29.32 -2.63 4.27
N SER A 15 -29.72 -1.36 4.31
CA SER A 15 -29.36 -0.41 3.27
C SER A 15 -27.89 0.03 3.40
N SER A 16 -27.10 -0.23 2.35
CA SER A 16 -25.75 0.32 2.19
C SER A 16 -25.84 1.74 1.64
N CYS A 17 -25.25 2.70 2.33
CA CYS A 17 -25.17 4.06 1.81
C CYS A 17 -23.79 4.27 1.18
N SER A 18 -23.76 4.55 -0.12
CA SER A 18 -22.56 4.95 -0.85
C SER A 18 -22.79 6.35 -1.42
N GLN A 19 -22.04 7.32 -0.93
CA GLN A 19 -22.15 8.72 -1.36
C GLN A 19 -20.88 9.12 -2.12
N ARG A 20 -21.06 9.71 -3.29
CA ARG A 20 -19.98 10.36 -4.04
C ARG A 20 -19.74 11.73 -3.41
N MET A 21 -18.58 11.92 -2.82
CA MET A 21 -18.25 13.12 -2.04
C MET A 21 -17.72 14.23 -2.93
N LEU A 22 -16.70 13.93 -3.73
CA LEU A 22 -16.05 14.92 -4.58
C LEU A 22 -15.38 14.28 -5.80
N ASP A 23 -15.25 15.10 -6.83
CA ASP A 23 -14.50 14.82 -8.05
C ASP A 23 -13.30 15.75 -8.11
N PHE A 24 -12.13 15.21 -8.44
CA PHE A 24 -10.88 15.97 -8.50
C PHE A 24 -10.14 15.72 -9.81
N THR A 25 -9.57 16.79 -10.37
CA THR A 25 -8.72 16.69 -11.57
C THR A 25 -7.31 16.24 -11.22
N ILE A 26 -6.77 16.72 -10.09
CA ILE A 26 -5.47 16.31 -9.56
C ILE A 26 -5.48 16.38 -8.04
N VAL A 27 -4.99 15.33 -7.37
CA VAL A 27 -4.80 15.30 -5.92
C VAL A 27 -3.49 14.59 -5.60
N SER A 28 -2.76 15.11 -4.61
CA SER A 28 -1.59 14.44 -4.03
C SER A 28 -1.53 14.69 -2.54
N THR A 29 -1.08 13.66 -1.83
CA THR A 29 -0.76 13.68 -0.40
C THR A 29 0.76 13.82 -0.16
N LYS A 30 1.54 13.81 -1.22
CA LYS A 30 3.00 13.96 -1.22
C LYS A 30 3.37 15.33 -1.81
N ASN A 31 4.57 15.81 -1.49
CA ASN A 31 5.04 17.04 -2.11
C ASN A 31 5.42 16.76 -3.58
N VAL A 32 4.86 17.52 -4.51
CA VAL A 32 5.04 17.32 -5.95
C VAL A 32 5.60 18.60 -6.56
N ASP A 33 6.73 18.46 -7.25
CA ASP A 33 7.30 19.56 -8.03
C ASP A 33 6.59 19.68 -9.39
N LEU A 34 5.61 20.60 -9.45
CA LEU A 34 4.83 20.87 -10.66
C LEU A 34 5.66 21.50 -11.79
N SER A 35 6.89 21.95 -11.52
CA SER A 35 7.81 22.46 -12.56
C SER A 35 8.18 21.38 -13.58
N LYS A 36 8.11 20.11 -13.17
CA LYS A 36 8.34 18.93 -14.00
C LYS A 36 7.05 18.30 -14.53
N ALA A 37 5.93 19.02 -14.49
CA ALA A 37 4.63 18.49 -14.91
C ALA A 37 4.60 17.93 -16.34
N SER A 38 5.46 18.44 -17.23
CA SER A 38 5.58 17.96 -18.62
C SER A 38 6.23 16.59 -18.77
N THR A 39 7.03 16.14 -17.79
CA THR A 39 7.69 14.82 -17.84
C THR A 39 6.85 13.72 -17.20
N PHE A 40 5.76 14.07 -16.53
CA PHE A 40 4.91 13.10 -15.87
C PHE A 40 4.08 12.29 -16.86
N THR A 41 4.04 10.98 -16.64
CA THR A 41 3.30 10.05 -17.49
C THR A 41 2.08 9.52 -16.74
N ARG A 42 0.92 9.55 -17.38
CA ARG A 42 -0.30 8.94 -16.83
C ARG A 42 -0.21 7.41 -16.94
N SER A 43 -0.52 6.71 -15.86
CA SER A 43 -0.67 5.26 -15.89
C SER A 43 -1.81 4.85 -16.82
N LYS A 44 -1.67 3.70 -17.48
CA LYS A 44 -2.74 3.10 -18.30
C LYS A 44 -3.85 2.47 -17.45
N THR A 45 -3.57 2.20 -16.18
CA THR A 45 -4.49 1.56 -15.25
C THR A 45 -4.94 2.54 -14.18
N ARG A 46 -6.25 2.55 -13.91
CA ARG A 46 -6.85 3.27 -12.78
C ARG A 46 -6.56 2.50 -11.50
N THR A 47 -6.23 3.21 -10.43
CA THR A 47 -5.98 2.63 -9.11
C THR A 47 -7.05 3.08 -8.13
N GLU A 48 -7.44 2.16 -7.26
CA GLU A 48 -8.34 2.42 -6.13
C GLU A 48 -7.55 2.30 -4.84
N GLY A 49 -7.79 3.16 -3.86
CA GLY A 49 -7.27 3.05 -2.51
C GLY A 49 -8.41 3.19 -1.52
N THR A 50 -8.43 2.31 -0.52
CA THR A 50 -9.54 2.23 0.42
C THR A 50 -9.00 2.20 1.84
N ASP A 51 -9.56 3.04 2.69
CA ASP A 51 -9.32 3.02 4.13
C ASP A 51 -10.61 2.62 4.84
N ILE A 52 -10.57 1.52 5.60
CA ILE A 52 -11.74 0.89 6.22
C ILE A 52 -11.56 0.90 7.74
N VAL A 53 -12.56 1.43 8.43
CA VAL A 53 -12.66 1.36 9.87
C VAL A 53 -13.85 0.50 10.27
N HIS A 54 -13.66 -0.31 11.29
CA HIS A 54 -14.64 -1.23 11.81
C HIS A 54 -15.38 -0.63 12.99
N LEU A 55 -16.68 -0.84 13.04
CA LEU A 55 -17.55 -0.43 14.15
C LEU A 55 -18.10 -1.70 14.77
N ILE A 56 -17.63 -2.05 15.97
CA ILE A 56 -18.09 -3.23 16.71
C ILE A 56 -19.13 -2.76 17.73
N ILE A 57 -20.39 -3.18 17.54
CA ILE A 57 -21.58 -2.84 18.34
C ILE A 57 -21.94 -1.35 18.32
N TYR A 58 -21.03 -0.49 18.79
CA TYR A 58 -21.15 0.97 18.78
C TYR A 58 -19.80 1.67 19.02
N PHE A 59 -18.73 0.93 19.31
CA PHE A 59 -17.42 1.51 19.55
C PHE A 59 -16.62 1.56 18.25
N PRO A 60 -16.37 2.76 17.70
CA PRO A 60 -15.54 2.88 16.51
C PRO A 60 -14.11 2.50 16.88
N THR A 61 -13.48 1.62 16.09
CA THR A 61 -12.06 1.30 16.30
C THR A 61 -11.14 2.45 15.87
N GLY A 62 -11.68 3.49 15.23
CA GLY A 62 -10.94 4.68 14.79
C GLY A 62 -11.80 5.64 13.97
N ILE A 63 -11.16 6.57 13.27
CA ILE A 63 -11.79 7.49 12.31
C ILE A 63 -11.15 7.21 10.95
N PRO A 64 -11.94 6.95 9.89
CA PRO A 64 -11.37 6.67 8.58
C PRO A 64 -10.75 7.94 8.00
N ASN A 65 -9.61 7.80 7.33
CA ASN A 65 -8.83 8.92 6.85
C ASN A 65 -8.72 8.91 5.32
N MET A 66 -9.24 9.97 4.69
CA MET A 66 -9.15 10.14 3.25
C MET A 66 -7.70 10.23 2.75
N LYS A 67 -6.79 10.82 3.54
CA LYS A 67 -5.36 10.89 3.21
C LYS A 67 -4.77 9.48 3.06
N GLU A 68 -5.11 8.59 3.98
CA GLU A 68 -4.63 7.20 3.97
C GLU A 68 -5.18 6.43 2.76
N ALA A 69 -6.44 6.66 2.38
CA ALA A 69 -7.02 6.09 1.18
C ALA A 69 -6.29 6.57 -0.10
N ILE A 70 -5.92 7.86 -0.18
CA ILE A 70 -5.11 8.41 -1.28
C ILE A 70 -3.69 7.82 -1.27
N ASP A 71 -3.04 7.75 -0.10
CA ASP A 71 -1.70 7.17 0.05
C ASP A 71 -1.68 5.72 -0.42
N ARG A 72 -2.64 4.89 0.02
CA ARG A 72 -2.80 3.50 -0.44
C ARG A 72 -3.06 3.39 -1.94
N ALA A 73 -3.77 4.34 -2.54
CA ALA A 73 -3.96 4.36 -3.99
C ALA A 73 -2.66 4.66 -4.74
N LEU A 74 -1.86 5.61 -4.24
CA LEU A 74 -0.56 5.95 -4.81
C LEU A 74 0.47 4.82 -4.65
N GLU A 75 0.53 4.18 -3.48
CA GLU A 75 1.49 3.11 -3.19
C GLU A 75 1.31 1.85 -4.05
N LYS A 76 0.15 1.66 -4.67
CA LYS A 76 -0.08 0.57 -5.63
C LYS A 76 0.78 0.69 -6.89
N VAL A 77 1.26 1.88 -7.22
CA VAL A 77 2.08 2.12 -8.41
C VAL A 77 3.42 2.74 -8.02
N PRO A 78 4.55 2.05 -8.28
CA PRO A 78 5.87 2.61 -7.99
C PRO A 78 6.09 3.89 -8.81
N GLY A 79 6.61 4.93 -8.16
CA GLY A 79 6.84 6.24 -8.78
C GLY A 79 5.58 7.10 -8.99
N ALA A 80 4.42 6.68 -8.48
CA ALA A 80 3.22 7.52 -8.49
C ALA A 80 3.33 8.67 -7.48
N ILE A 81 3.13 9.89 -7.99
CA ILE A 81 3.24 11.15 -7.24
C ILE A 81 1.90 11.81 -6.99
N ALA A 82 0.91 11.59 -7.85
CA ALA A 82 -0.42 12.17 -7.76
C ALA A 82 -1.45 11.26 -8.41
N LEU A 83 -2.73 11.46 -8.11
CA LEU A 83 -3.86 10.87 -8.82
C LEU A 83 -4.53 11.95 -9.65
N VAL A 84 -4.86 11.63 -10.90
CA VAL A 84 -5.62 12.49 -11.81
C VAL A 84 -6.98 11.90 -12.14
N ASP A 85 -7.93 12.78 -12.47
CA ASP A 85 -9.28 12.44 -12.90
C ASP A 85 -9.97 11.41 -11.98
N GLY A 86 -10.00 11.72 -10.68
CA GLY A 86 -10.42 10.80 -9.64
C GLY A 86 -11.68 11.21 -8.89
N VAL A 87 -12.22 10.25 -8.15
CA VAL A 87 -13.48 10.36 -7.43
C VAL A 87 -13.29 9.81 -6.02
N VAL A 88 -13.83 10.53 -5.03
CA VAL A 88 -13.89 10.06 -3.64
C VAL A 88 -15.29 9.58 -3.33
N TYR A 89 -15.40 8.34 -2.87
CA TYR A 89 -16.62 7.77 -2.33
C TYR A 89 -16.49 7.61 -0.82
N HIS A 90 -17.57 7.94 -0.13
CA HIS A 90 -17.78 7.63 1.27
C HIS A 90 -18.82 6.51 1.34
N LYS A 91 -18.42 5.36 1.88
CA LYS A 91 -19.32 4.21 2.03
C LYS A 91 -19.50 3.90 3.50
N TYR A 92 -20.74 3.66 3.87
CA TYR A 92 -21.13 3.26 5.21
C TYR A 92 -22.01 2.03 5.13
N TRP A 93 -21.59 1.00 5.85
CA TRP A 93 -22.31 -0.25 5.99
C TRP A 93 -22.53 -0.52 7.48
N TRP A 94 -23.74 -0.93 7.84
CA TRP A 94 -24.07 -1.32 9.20
C TRP A 94 -24.94 -2.57 9.16
N ALA A 95 -24.59 -3.58 9.94
CA ALA A 95 -25.36 -4.81 10.08
C ALA A 95 -25.35 -5.26 11.55
N LEU A 96 -26.44 -4.96 12.26
CA LEU A 96 -26.77 -5.38 13.65
C LEU A 96 -25.66 -5.15 14.71
N VAL A 97 -24.57 -5.91 14.63
CA VAL A 97 -23.44 -5.95 15.58
C VAL A 97 -22.14 -5.45 14.94
N TYR A 98 -22.08 -5.36 13.60
CA TYR A 98 -20.87 -4.99 12.87
C TYR A 98 -21.17 -3.95 11.79
N GLY A 99 -20.40 -2.87 11.82
CA GLY A 99 -20.41 -1.84 10.81
C GLY A 99 -19.03 -1.62 10.20
N GLN A 100 -19.04 -1.03 9.01
CA GLN A 100 -17.85 -0.59 8.31
C GLN A 100 -18.08 0.84 7.80
N HIS A 101 -17.13 1.71 8.11
CA HIS A 101 -17.08 3.06 7.57
C HIS A 101 -15.79 3.16 6.77
N MET A 102 -15.92 3.47 5.48
CA MET A 102 -14.78 3.49 4.57
C MET A 102 -14.76 4.71 3.65
N TYR A 103 -13.56 5.17 3.33
CA TYR A 103 -13.30 6.08 2.22
C TYR A 103 -12.65 5.30 1.08
N VAL A 104 -13.21 5.42 -0.12
CA VAL A 104 -12.70 4.81 -1.33
C VAL A 104 -12.32 5.93 -2.27
N VAL A 105 -11.06 5.95 -2.69
CA VAL A 105 -10.53 6.93 -3.64
C VAL A 105 -10.11 6.20 -4.90
N GLU A 106 -10.67 6.62 -6.02
CA GLU A 106 -10.30 6.08 -7.32
C GLU A 106 -9.69 7.18 -8.17
N GLY A 107 -8.63 6.88 -8.91
CA GLY A 107 -7.97 7.86 -9.78
C GLY A 107 -6.94 7.20 -10.69
N THR A 108 -6.49 7.93 -11.69
CA THR A 108 -5.40 7.49 -12.57
C THR A 108 -4.08 7.98 -11.97
N PRO A 109 -3.12 7.11 -11.65
CA PRO A 109 -1.81 7.53 -11.17
C PRO A 109 -1.06 8.37 -12.19
N LEU A 110 -0.45 9.43 -11.71
CA LEU A 110 0.52 10.24 -12.41
C LEU A 110 1.91 9.83 -11.91
N ILE A 111 2.75 9.36 -12.82
CA ILE A 111 4.06 8.76 -12.53
C ILE A 111 5.16 9.73 -12.92
N ASP A 112 6.12 9.94 -12.04
CA ASP A 112 7.37 10.62 -12.36
C ASP A 112 8.44 9.59 -12.77
N PRO A 113 8.91 9.61 -14.04
CA PRO A 113 9.95 8.71 -14.52
C PRO A 113 11.24 8.75 -13.69
N SER A 114 11.55 9.91 -13.10
CA SER A 114 12.75 10.07 -12.27
C SER A 114 12.67 9.32 -10.93
N LEU A 115 11.45 8.99 -10.46
CA LEU A 115 11.22 8.19 -9.27
C LEU A 115 11.07 6.69 -9.57
N THR A 116 10.77 6.33 -10.82
CA THR A 116 10.68 4.92 -11.22
C THR A 116 12.03 4.25 -11.41
N ASP A 117 13.08 4.99 -11.79
CA ASP A 117 14.41 4.44 -12.03
C ASP A 117 15.09 3.85 -10.77
N ASN A 118 14.65 4.27 -9.58
CA ASN A 118 15.15 3.73 -8.31
C ASN A 118 14.32 2.56 -7.78
N THR A 119 13.23 2.19 -8.45
CA THR A 119 12.57 0.90 -8.21
C THR A 119 13.27 -0.18 -9.02
N VAL A 120 14.56 -0.37 -8.70
CA VAL A 120 15.23 -1.64 -8.91
C VAL A 120 14.29 -2.67 -8.29
N LYS A 121 13.65 -3.51 -9.11
CA LYS A 121 13.06 -4.75 -8.62
C LYS A 121 14.21 -5.45 -7.92
N MET A 122 14.28 -5.34 -6.59
CA MET A 122 15.33 -6.00 -5.85
C MET A 122 15.20 -7.48 -6.20
N PRO A 123 16.23 -8.09 -6.80
CA PRO A 123 16.15 -9.48 -7.17
C PRO A 123 15.91 -10.29 -5.90
N GLU A 124 15.09 -11.34 -6.00
CA GLU A 124 14.71 -12.18 -4.86
C GLU A 124 15.94 -12.76 -4.14
N TYR A 125 17.05 -12.92 -4.88
CA TYR A 125 18.35 -13.30 -4.35
C TYR A 125 19.47 -12.42 -4.95
N LEU A 126 20.28 -11.82 -4.08
CA LEU A 126 21.40 -10.95 -4.44
C LEU A 126 22.64 -11.37 -3.66
N ILE A 127 23.81 -11.31 -4.30
CA ILE A 127 25.10 -11.34 -3.60
C ILE A 127 25.68 -9.94 -3.60
N VAL A 128 26.03 -9.47 -2.41
CA VAL A 128 26.78 -8.23 -2.21
C VAL A 128 28.16 -8.60 -1.67
N LYS A 129 29.21 -8.26 -2.43
CA LYS A 129 30.59 -8.36 -1.92
C LYS A 129 31.01 -7.02 -1.36
N LEU A 130 31.33 -7.01 -0.07
CA LEU A 130 31.84 -5.82 0.61
C LEU A 130 33.38 -5.83 0.61
N ASN A 131 33.99 -4.66 0.58
CA ASN A 131 35.40 -4.51 0.89
C ASN A 131 35.62 -4.48 2.43
N HIS A 132 36.87 -4.50 2.86
CA HIS A 132 37.22 -4.49 4.29
C HIS A 132 36.80 -3.19 5.01
N SER A 133 36.59 -2.10 4.27
CA SER A 133 36.09 -0.80 4.77
C SER A 133 34.56 -0.70 4.81
N GLY A 134 33.83 -1.74 4.41
CA GLY A 134 32.36 -1.79 4.46
C GLY A 134 31.66 -1.18 3.24
N GLU A 135 32.40 -0.79 2.19
CA GLU A 135 31.83 -0.31 0.94
C GLU A 135 31.55 -1.46 -0.03
N ILE A 136 30.50 -1.31 -0.83
CA ILE A 136 30.05 -2.34 -1.77
C ILE A 136 31.00 -2.37 -2.98
N LYS A 137 31.69 -3.50 -3.18
CA LYS A 137 32.63 -3.72 -4.28
C LYS A 137 31.96 -4.30 -5.52
N GLU A 138 30.95 -5.15 -5.35
CA GLU A 138 30.29 -5.84 -6.46
C GLU A 138 28.87 -6.27 -6.06
N TYR A 139 27.91 -6.08 -6.97
CA TYR A 139 26.53 -6.56 -6.86
C TYR A 139 26.27 -7.56 -7.99
N LYS A 140 25.72 -8.74 -7.67
CA LYS A 140 25.31 -9.73 -8.67
C LYS A 140 23.96 -10.34 -8.31
N GLU A 141 23.01 -10.23 -9.23
CA GLU A 141 21.73 -10.94 -9.21
C GLU A 141 21.98 -12.44 -9.43
N ILE A 142 21.37 -13.27 -8.59
CA ILE A 142 21.55 -14.72 -8.62
C ILE A 142 20.21 -15.45 -8.56
N ASP A 143 20.18 -16.67 -9.10
CA ASP A 143 19.01 -17.53 -9.02
C ASP A 143 18.93 -18.27 -7.66
N LYS A 144 17.72 -18.71 -7.27
CA LYS A 144 17.43 -19.45 -6.03
C LYS A 144 18.34 -20.67 -5.83
N LYS A 145 18.68 -21.36 -6.92
CA LYS A 145 19.56 -22.54 -6.87
C LYS A 145 21.01 -22.17 -6.54
N GLU A 146 21.48 -21.05 -7.08
CA GLU A 146 22.82 -20.52 -6.83
C GLU A 146 22.92 -19.99 -5.39
N TYR A 147 21.88 -19.32 -4.88
CA TYR A 147 21.78 -18.88 -3.49
C TYR A 147 21.91 -20.04 -2.50
N ASN A 148 21.15 -21.12 -2.69
CA ASN A 148 21.19 -22.27 -1.78
C ASN A 148 22.55 -22.97 -1.77
N THR A 149 23.25 -22.99 -2.93
CA THR A 149 24.59 -23.56 -3.04
C THR A 149 25.63 -22.72 -2.29
N ILE A 150 25.49 -21.40 -2.34
CA ILE A 150 26.40 -20.48 -1.65
C ILE A 150 26.12 -20.50 -0.14
N LYS A 151 24.84 -20.53 0.24
CA LYS A 151 24.42 -20.68 1.64
C LYS A 151 25.00 -21.95 2.27
N SER A 152 24.91 -23.10 1.60
CA SER A 152 25.47 -24.36 2.13
C SER A 152 27.00 -24.33 2.21
N LYS A 153 27.69 -23.74 1.22
CA LYS A 153 29.15 -23.56 1.27
C LYS A 153 29.59 -22.64 2.40
N ILE A 154 28.89 -21.52 2.64
CA ILE A 154 29.20 -20.61 3.75
C ILE A 154 28.98 -21.32 5.09
N ILE A 155 27.86 -22.02 5.27
CA ILE A 155 27.57 -22.76 6.51
C ILE A 155 28.63 -23.84 6.78
N ASN A 156 29.07 -24.56 5.74
CA ASN A 156 30.10 -25.60 5.89
C ASN A 156 31.53 -25.05 6.07
N THR A 157 31.80 -23.82 5.62
CA THR A 157 33.12 -23.17 5.77
C THR A 157 33.21 -22.38 7.07
N THR A 158 32.07 -21.95 7.62
CA THR A 158 32.00 -21.18 8.86
C THR A 158 31.84 -22.16 10.03
N ASP A 159 32.94 -22.78 10.44
CA ASP A 159 33.03 -23.46 11.73
C ASP A 159 32.71 -22.45 12.85
N VAL A 160 31.44 -22.38 13.25
CA VAL A 160 30.83 -22.18 14.59
C VAL A 160 31.50 -21.18 15.57
N LYS A 161 32.33 -20.23 15.14
CA LYS A 161 33.07 -19.35 16.07
C LYS A 161 32.54 -17.93 16.24
N TYR A 162 31.58 -17.46 15.43
CA TYR A 162 31.17 -16.04 15.45
C TYR A 162 29.73 -15.74 15.91
N PHE A 163 28.94 -16.74 16.35
CA PHE A 163 27.58 -16.51 16.87
C PHE A 163 27.47 -16.44 18.40
N ASN A 164 28.59 -16.25 19.10
CA ASN A 164 28.60 -16.17 20.57
C ASN A 164 29.04 -14.78 21.04
N TYR A 165 28.34 -13.73 20.58
CA TYR A 165 28.46 -12.40 21.17
C TYR A 165 27.13 -11.98 21.81
N ASN A 166 27.09 -12.23 23.11
CA ASN A 166 26.34 -11.50 24.15
C ASN A 166 24.83 -11.71 24.23
N ASN A 167 24.50 -12.86 24.83
CA ASN A 167 23.45 -12.97 25.83
C ASN A 167 23.87 -12.22 27.12
N LYS A 168 23.84 -10.89 27.08
CA LYS A 168 23.89 -10.00 28.26
C LYS A 168 23.55 -8.57 27.85
N LEU A 169 22.28 -8.20 28.08
CA LEU A 169 21.83 -6.92 28.65
C LEU A 169 20.37 -7.11 29.09
#